data_AF-A0A3B9KKJ6-F1
#
_entry.id   AF-A0A3B9KKJ6-F1
#
_cell.length_a   1.000
_cell.length_b   1.000
_cell.length_c   1.000
_cell.angle_alpha   90.00
_cell.angle_beta   90.00
_cell.angle_gamma   90.00
#
_symmetry.space_group_name_H-M   'P 1'
#
loop_
_entity.id
_entity.type
_entity.pdbx_description
1 polymer ?
#
loop_
_entity_poly.entity_id
_entity_poly.type
_entity_poly.pdbx_seq_one_letter_code
_entity_poly.pdbx_strand_id
1 'polypeptide(L)'
;MPREAISTLWLMGGYFVLILLMGIFVTRIQKMRGIKTQPAILGALFWTIGMIAYAILGRNEMSDPLMFIAISAVIPLVYLVIVLVALLSRKYHWKNDTDPKIAVRYLIVFLVLIMVYAVGLVLV
;
A
#
# COMPACT_ATOMS: atom_id res chain seq x y z
N MET A 1 15.99 22.74 -6.84
CA MET A 1 14.85 22.60 -7.79
C MET A 1 14.68 21.17 -8.32
N PRO A 2 15.65 20.47 -8.95
CA PRO A 2 15.41 19.11 -9.47
C PRO A 2 15.25 18.04 -8.37
N ARG A 3 15.97 18.19 -7.24
CA ARG A 3 15.89 17.26 -6.11
C ARG A 3 14.49 17.22 -5.50
N GLU A 4 13.89 18.37 -5.22
CA GLU A 4 12.53 18.48 -4.66
C GLU A 4 11.46 17.94 -5.61
N ALA A 5 11.58 18.18 -6.92
CA ALA A 5 10.65 17.62 -7.90
C ALA A 5 10.70 16.08 -7.93
N ILE A 6 11.90 15.50 -7.81
CA ILE A 6 12.09 14.04 -7.71
C ILE A 6 11.51 13.53 -6.39
N SER A 7 11.72 14.25 -5.28
CA SER A 7 11.16 13.93 -3.97
C SER A 7 9.63 13.86 -4.00
N THR A 8 8.97 14.86 -4.58
CA THR A 8 7.51 14.91 -4.70
C THR A 8 6.98 13.81 -5.64
N LEU A 9 7.67 13.55 -6.76
CA LEU A 9 7.31 12.46 -7.68
C LEU A 9 7.38 11.09 -7.00
N TRP A 10 8.41 10.85 -6.19
CA TRP A 10 8.56 9.60 -5.44
C TRP A 10 7.48 9.47 -4.36
N LEU A 11 7.24 10.53 -3.60
CA LEU A 11 6.22 10.59 -2.54
C LEU A 11 4.80 10.39 -3.07
N MET A 12 4.46 10.95 -4.24
CA MET A 12 3.08 10.89 -4.75
C MET A 12 2.88 9.75 -5.74
N GLY A 13 3.74 9.67 -6.75
CA GLY A 13 3.67 8.65 -7.80
C GLY A 13 4.16 7.29 -7.33
N GLY A 14 5.30 7.24 -6.63
CA GLY A 14 5.82 6.00 -6.04
C GLY A 14 4.84 5.40 -5.04
N TYR A 15 4.22 6.24 -4.21
CA TYR A 15 3.19 5.81 -3.27
C TYR A 15 1.93 5.28 -3.96
N PHE A 16 1.45 5.95 -5.01
CA PHE A 16 0.31 5.48 -5.79
C PHE A 16 0.54 4.09 -6.39
N VAL A 17 1.70 3.90 -7.02
CA VAL A 17 2.10 2.62 -7.63
C VAL A 17 2.18 1.54 -6.54
N LEU A 18 2.77 1.85 -5.39
CA LEU A 18 2.85 0.94 -4.24
C LEU A 18 1.45 0.46 -3.82
N ILE A 19 0.52 1.41 -3.60
CA ILE A 19 -0.85 1.09 -3.18
C ILE A 19 -1.55 0.21 -4.22
N LEU A 20 -1.44 0.54 -5.51
CA LEU A 20 -2.09 -0.25 -6.56
C LEU A 20 -1.56 -1.68 -6.60
N LEU A 21 -0.23 -1.85 -6.60
CA LEU A 21 0.40 -3.17 -6.62
C LEU A 21 -0.01 -3.99 -5.40
N MET A 22 0.03 -3.37 -4.22
CA MET A 22 -0.41 -4.00 -2.98
C MET A 22 -1.88 -4.40 -3.02
N GLY A 23 -2.76 -3.49 -3.46
CA GLY A 23 -4.18 -3.75 -3.59
C GLY A 23 -4.46 -4.92 -4.54
N ILE A 24 -3.72 -5.03 -5.64
CA ILE A 24 -3.80 -6.15 -6.58
C ILE A 24 -3.36 -7.46 -5.90
N PHE A 25 -2.23 -7.47 -5.20
CA PHE A 25 -1.75 -8.66 -4.50
C PHE A 25 -2.72 -9.13 -3.43
N VAL A 26 -3.23 -8.21 -2.60
CA VAL A 26 -4.23 -8.52 -1.58
C VAL A 26 -5.49 -9.09 -2.23
N THR A 27 -5.96 -8.49 -3.32
CA THR A 27 -7.12 -8.99 -4.07
C THR A 27 -6.89 -10.41 -4.59
N ARG A 28 -5.68 -10.71 -5.10
CA ARG A 28 -5.32 -12.05 -5.58
C ARG A 28 -5.32 -13.07 -4.44
N ILE A 29 -4.72 -12.75 -3.29
CA ILE A 29 -4.70 -13.62 -2.11
C ILE A 29 -6.13 -13.87 -1.59
N GLN A 30 -6.95 -12.82 -1.53
CA GLN A 30 -8.36 -12.94 -1.13
C GLN A 30 -9.16 -13.82 -2.09
N LYS A 31 -8.94 -13.71 -3.41
CA LYS A 31 -9.56 -14.59 -4.40
C LYS A 31 -9.18 -16.06 -4.21
N MET A 32 -7.94 -16.37 -3.81
CA MET A 32 -7.49 -17.73 -3.46
C MET A 32 -8.21 -18.28 -2.23
N ARG A 33 -8.58 -17.40 -1.29
CA ARG A 33 -9.39 -17.73 -0.09
C ARG A 33 -10.91 -17.68 -0.32
N GLY A 34 -11.36 -17.33 -1.52
CA GLY A 34 -12.78 -17.15 -1.83
C GLY A 34 -13.43 -15.90 -1.25
N ILE A 35 -12.63 -14.96 -0.71
CA ILE A 35 -13.10 -13.70 -0.14
C ILE A 35 -13.37 -12.71 -1.28
N LYS A 36 -14.58 -12.15 -1.33
CA LYS A 36 -14.98 -11.15 -2.33
C LYS A 36 -14.85 -9.75 -1.73
N THR A 37 -13.67 -9.15 -1.88
CA THR A 37 -13.36 -7.78 -1.48
C THR A 37 -12.50 -7.11 -2.54
N GLN A 38 -12.53 -5.77 -2.62
CA GLN A 38 -11.83 -4.98 -3.62
C GLN A 38 -10.82 -4.00 -2.98
N PRO A 39 -9.77 -4.52 -2.30
CA PRO A 39 -8.81 -3.69 -1.58
C PRO A 39 -8.09 -2.68 -2.47
N ALA A 40 -7.89 -2.95 -3.76
CA ALA A 40 -7.33 -1.97 -4.71
C ALA A 40 -8.18 -0.69 -4.83
N ILE A 41 -9.51 -0.80 -4.79
CA ILE A 41 -10.41 0.35 -4.81
C ILE A 41 -10.29 1.14 -3.50
N LEU A 42 -10.20 0.44 -2.36
CA LEU A 42 -9.98 1.08 -1.06
C LEU A 42 -8.68 1.91 -1.09
N GLY A 43 -7.59 1.36 -1.63
CA GLY A 43 -6.33 2.07 -1.75
C GLY A 43 -6.40 3.31 -2.62
N ALA A 44 -7.04 3.20 -3.79
CA ALA A 44 -7.22 4.33 -4.69
C ALA A 44 -8.04 5.46 -4.04
N LEU A 45 -9.10 5.12 -3.28
CA LEU A 45 -9.90 6.09 -2.53
C LEU A 45 -9.06 6.80 -1.46
N PHE A 46 -8.33 6.05 -0.64
CA PHE A 46 -7.49 6.64 0.40
C PHE A 46 -6.34 7.48 -0.17
N TRP A 47 -5.73 7.07 -1.29
CA TRP A 47 -4.74 7.89 -2.00
C TRP A 47 -5.34 9.22 -2.46
N THR A 48 -6.54 9.17 -3.06
CA THR A 48 -7.24 10.36 -3.55
C THR A 48 -7.54 11.33 -2.40
N ILE A 49 -8.00 10.81 -1.26
CA ILE A 49 -8.21 11.61 -0.04
C ILE A 49 -6.90 12.23 0.44
N GLY A 50 -5.80 11.46 0.44
CA GLY A 50 -4.46 11.96 0.79
C GLY A 50 -3.96 13.09 -0.13
N MET A 51 -4.20 12.97 -1.44
CA MET A 51 -3.86 14.01 -2.42
C MET A 51 -4.69 15.29 -2.22
N ILE A 52 -5.98 15.16 -1.91
CA ILE A 52 -6.84 16.30 -1.60
C ILE A 52 -6.36 16.99 -0.33
N ALA A 53 -6.06 16.21 0.72
CA ALA A 53 -5.50 16.74 1.97
C ALA A 53 -4.17 17.46 1.73
N TYR A 54 -3.28 16.91 0.89
CA TYR A 54 -2.04 17.58 0.49
C TYR A 54 -2.29 18.95 -0.13
N ALA A 55 -3.18 19.00 -1.12
CA ALA A 55 -3.44 20.21 -1.89
C ALA A 55 -4.04 21.31 -1.00
N ILE A 56 -4.86 20.94 -0.02
CA ILE A 56 -5.45 21.87 0.96
C ILE A 56 -4.40 22.33 1.97
N LEU A 57 -3.61 21.42 2.55
CA LEU A 57 -2.60 21.75 3.56
C LEU A 57 -1.42 22.55 2.99
N GLY A 58 -1.02 22.25 1.75
CA GLY A 58 0.02 23.00 1.03
C GLY A 58 -0.38 24.45 0.71
N ARG A 59 -1.68 24.76 0.64
CA ARG A 59 -2.15 26.15 0.51
C ARG A 59 -2.06 26.95 1.81
N ASN A 60 -1.94 26.28 2.95
CA ASN A 60 -1.94 26.92 4.28
C ASN A 60 -0.54 26.99 4.91
N GLU A 61 0.54 26.73 4.15
CA GLU A 61 1.92 26.60 4.65
C GLU A 61 2.09 25.57 5.79
N MET A 62 1.07 24.73 6.02
CA MET A 62 0.98 23.68 7.03
C MET A 62 1.26 22.29 6.45
N SER A 63 1.87 22.20 5.26
CA SER A 63 2.26 20.92 4.66
C SER A 63 3.45 20.33 5.44
N ASP A 64 3.18 19.83 6.63
CA ASP A 64 4.16 19.13 7.44
C ASP A 64 4.46 17.78 6.76
N PRO A 65 5.68 17.55 6.24
CA PRO A 65 6.04 16.30 5.58
C PRO A 65 5.78 15.07 6.45
N LEU A 66 5.83 15.21 7.78
CA LEU A 66 5.53 14.15 8.75
C LEU A 66 4.08 13.67 8.67
N MET A 67 3.12 14.58 8.48
CA MET A 67 1.72 14.21 8.35
C MET A 67 1.48 13.39 7.08
N PHE A 68 2.21 13.73 6.01
CA PHE A 68 2.17 13.01 4.75
C PHE A 68 2.78 11.61 4.86
N ILE A 69 3.93 11.50 5.51
CA ILE A 69 4.57 10.21 5.79
C ILE A 69 3.64 9.33 6.64
N ALA A 70 3.02 9.90 7.68
CA ALA A 70 2.10 9.18 8.54
C ALA A 70 0.89 8.63 7.77
N ILE A 71 0.20 9.46 6.99
CA ILE A 71 -0.92 9.03 6.13
C ILE A 71 -0.44 7.99 5.10
N SER A 72 0.78 8.15 4.58
CA SER A 72 1.35 7.23 3.61
C SER A 72 1.69 5.84 4.18
N ALA A 73 1.97 5.76 5.49
CA ALA A 73 2.30 4.48 6.14
C ALA A 73 1.05 3.66 6.50
N VAL A 74 -0.10 4.30 6.70
CA VAL A 74 -1.33 3.62 7.16
C VAL A 74 -1.84 2.62 6.12
N ILE A 75 -1.90 2.96 4.83
CA ILE A 75 -2.47 2.05 3.81
C ILE A 75 -1.63 0.77 3.65
N PRO A 76 -0.29 0.83 3.51
CA PRO A 76 0.55 -0.36 3.50
C PRO A 76 0.34 -1.25 4.74
N LEU A 77 0.20 -0.64 5.92
CA LEU A 77 -0.06 -1.39 7.16
C LEU A 77 -1.44 -2.07 7.15
N VAL A 78 -2.50 -1.37 6.72
CA VAL A 78 -3.84 -1.94 6.58
C VAL A 78 -3.80 -3.14 5.62
N TYR A 79 -3.12 -3.00 4.48
CA TYR A 79 -2.95 -4.10 3.54
C TYR A 79 -2.13 -5.26 4.11
N LEU A 80 -1.07 -4.99 4.88
CA LEU A 80 -0.31 -6.03 5.56
C LEU A 80 -1.22 -6.81 6.52
N VAL A 81 -2.02 -6.13 7.33
CA VAL A 81 -2.99 -6.76 8.24
C VAL A 81 -3.97 -7.63 7.46
N ILE A 82 -4.51 -7.14 6.33
CA ILE A 82 -5.42 -7.95 5.51
C ILE A 82 -4.74 -9.20 4.97
N VAL A 83 -3.49 -9.10 4.50
CA VAL A 83 -2.72 -10.26 4.01
C VAL A 83 -2.47 -11.25 5.16
N LEU A 84 -2.06 -10.78 6.34
CA LEU A 84 -1.84 -11.62 7.51
C LEU A 84 -3.12 -12.33 7.96
N VAL A 85 -4.24 -11.61 8.02
CA VAL A 85 -5.55 -12.20 8.29
C VAL A 85 -5.90 -13.23 7.24
N ALA A 86 -5.68 -12.95 5.95
CA ALA A 86 -5.94 -13.90 4.89
C ALA A 86 -5.02 -15.14 4.99
N LEU A 87 -3.77 -15.02 5.42
CA LEU A 87 -2.85 -16.14 5.58
C LEU A 87 -3.15 -17.00 6.82
N LEU A 88 -3.43 -16.36 7.96
CA LEU A 88 -3.57 -17.02 9.26
C LEU A 88 -5.00 -17.46 9.59
N SER A 89 -6.00 -16.90 8.92
CA SER A 89 -7.40 -17.22 9.20
C SER A 89 -7.72 -18.69 8.90
N ARG A 90 -8.30 -19.38 9.89
CA ARG A 90 -8.88 -20.71 9.74
C ARG A 90 -10.32 -20.67 9.21
N LYS A 91 -10.94 -19.49 9.18
CA LYS A 91 -12.33 -19.28 8.72
C LYS A 91 -12.50 -19.52 7.22
N TYR A 92 -11.44 -19.30 6.45
CA TYR A 92 -11.44 -19.46 4.99
C TYR A 92 -10.55 -20.63 4.62
N HIS A 93 -10.97 -21.43 3.63
CA HIS A 93 -10.17 -22.51 3.08
C HIS A 93 -9.44 -22.04 1.83
N TRP A 94 -8.27 -22.63 1.58
CA TRP A 94 -7.57 -22.47 0.30
C TRP A 94 -8.32 -23.24 -0.78
N LYS A 95 -8.39 -22.68 -1.99
CA LYS A 95 -9.02 -23.37 -3.11
C LYS A 95 -8.14 -24.48 -3.67
N ASN A 96 -6.83 -24.25 -3.69
CA ASN A 96 -5.83 -25.24 -4.12
C ASN A 96 -4.74 -25.43 -3.07
N ASP A 97 -4.12 -26.60 -3.06
CA ASP A 97 -3.01 -26.94 -2.15
C ASP A 97 -1.73 -26.10 -2.40
N THR A 98 -1.59 -25.52 -3.60
CA THR A 98 -0.45 -24.68 -3.98
C THR A 98 -0.64 -23.20 -3.64
N ASP A 99 -1.87 -22.75 -3.40
CA ASP A 99 -2.20 -21.35 -3.12
C ASP A 99 -1.47 -20.76 -1.89
N PRO A 100 -1.27 -21.50 -0.76
CA PRO A 100 -0.54 -20.97 0.39
C PRO A 100 0.91 -20.59 0.04
N LYS A 101 1.61 -21.41 -0.76
CA LYS A 101 2.98 -21.13 -1.19
C LYS A 101 3.05 -19.89 -2.07
N ILE A 102 2.06 -19.72 -2.95
CA ILE A 102 1.97 -18.54 -3.82
C ILE A 102 1.66 -17.28 -2.99
N ALA A 103 0.76 -17.37 -2.01
CA ALA A 103 0.43 -16.26 -1.13
C ALA A 103 1.63 -15.80 -0.28
N VAL A 104 2.48 -16.72 0.18
CA VAL A 104 3.74 -16.38 0.87
C VAL A 104 4.71 -15.66 -0.07
N ARG A 105 4.81 -16.06 -1.34
CA ARG A 105 5.62 -15.33 -2.33
C ARG A 105 5.12 -13.90 -2.53
N TYR A 106 3.80 -13.71 -2.63
CA TYR A 106 3.23 -12.37 -2.69
C TYR A 106 3.50 -11.55 -1.43
N LEU A 107 3.47 -12.17 -0.23
CA LEU A 107 3.86 -11.50 1.00
C LEU A 107 5.34 -11.06 0.98
N ILE A 108 6.25 -11.89 0.48
CA ILE A 108 7.67 -11.52 0.36
C ILE A 108 7.83 -10.31 -0.57
N VAL A 109 7.21 -10.36 -1.75
CA VAL A 109 7.24 -9.22 -2.71
C VAL A 109 6.63 -7.97 -2.08
N PHE A 110 5.54 -8.11 -1.34
CA PHE A 110 4.89 -7.01 -0.61
C PHE A 110 5.84 -6.37 0.40
N LEU A 111 6.57 -7.17 1.20
CA LEU A 111 7.55 -6.67 2.16
C LEU A 111 8.73 -5.98 1.48
N VAL A 112 9.22 -6.52 0.36
CA VAL A 112 10.27 -5.88 -0.45
C VAL A 112 9.80 -4.53 -0.97
N LEU A 113 8.57 -4.43 -1.47
CA LEU A 113 8.02 -3.16 -1.96
C LEU A 113 7.89 -2.12 -0.84
N ILE A 114 7.46 -2.51 0.37
CA ILE A 114 7.46 -1.62 1.54
C ILE A 114 8.87 -1.13 1.83
N MET A 115 9.83 -2.05 1.87
CA MET A 115 11.21 -1.73 2.19
C MET A 115 11.81 -0.75 1.18
N VAL A 116 11.62 -1.00 -0.12
CA VAL A 116 12.09 -0.11 -1.18
C VAL A 116 11.46 1.27 -1.06
N TYR A 117 10.15 1.35 -0.79
CA TYR A 117 9.47 2.62 -0.59
C TYR A 117 9.99 3.36 0.65
N ALA A 118 10.15 2.67 1.78
CA ALA A 118 10.66 3.24 3.02
C ALA A 118 12.11 3.74 2.89
N VAL A 119 12.98 2.97 2.22
CA VAL A 119 14.35 3.42 1.89
C VAL A 119 14.30 4.66 1.01
N GLY A 120 13.43 4.66 0.00
CA GLY A 120 13.21 5.83 -0.84
C GLY A 120 12.74 7.05 -0.04
N LEU A 121 11.85 6.89 0.95
CA LEU A 121 11.44 7.98 1.83
C LEU A 121 12.58 8.54 2.69
N VAL A 122 13.54 7.70 3.12
CA VAL A 122 14.68 8.14 3.95
C VAL A 122 15.75 8.86 3.13
N LEU A 123 15.92 8.48 1.86
CA LEU A 123 16.96 9.03 0.98
C LEU A 123 16.56 10.37 0.33
N VAL A 124 15.28 10.71 0.40
CA VAL A 124 14.61 11.79 -0.32
C VAL A 124 14.34 12.97 0.61
#